data_AF-A0A1Z1MV82-F1
#
_entry.id   AF-A0A1Z1MV82-F1
#
_cell.length_a   1.000
_cell.length_b   1.000
_cell.length_c   1.000
_cell.angle_alpha   90.00
_cell.angle_beta   90.00
_cell.angle_gamma   90.00
#
_symmetry.space_group_name_H-M   'P 1'
#
loop_
_entity.id
_entity.type
_entity.pdbx_description
1 polymer ?
#
loop_
_entity_poly.entity_id
_entity_poly.type
_entity_poly.pdbx_seq_one_letter_code
_entity_poly.pdbx_strand_id
1 'polypeptide(L)'
;MNKGDGIAEAWLGHPIFRDREGRELSVRRMPAFFETFPVILVDKDGIIRADIPFRRAESKYSIEQVGVSVDFYGGKLNGQTFKDAPTVKKFARKAQLGEVFEFDRTSLESDGVFRSSPRGWYTFGHANFALLFFFGHLWHGGRTIFRDVFTGIGAEVTEQVEFGVFQKLGDKSTKKQGAV
;
A
#
# COMPACT_ATOMS: atom_id res chain seq x y z
N MET A 1 10.23 10.29 3.64
CA MET A 1 9.11 10.39 4.60
C MET A 1 9.02 11.81 5.12
N ASN A 2 10.03 12.33 5.83
CA ASN A 2 10.01 13.69 6.42
C ASN A 2 9.61 14.86 5.49
N LYS A 3 9.90 14.78 4.18
CA LYS A 3 9.48 15.80 3.19
C LYS A 3 7.95 15.81 2.95
N GLY A 4 7.25 14.77 3.36
CA GLY A 4 5.81 14.63 3.28
C GLY A 4 5.11 15.25 4.49
N ASP A 5 4.95 14.46 5.53
CA ASP A 5 4.26 14.82 6.78
C ASP A 5 5.06 15.79 7.68
N GLY A 6 6.39 15.75 7.63
CA GLY A 6 7.29 16.60 8.41
C GLY A 6 8.29 15.79 9.23
N ILE A 7 9.19 16.49 9.93
CA ILE A 7 10.05 15.86 10.94
C ILE A 7 9.21 15.68 12.21
N ALA A 8 9.05 14.46 12.70
CA ALA A 8 8.28 14.21 13.92
C ALA A 8 9.03 14.76 15.14
N GLU A 9 8.39 15.62 15.93
CA GLU A 9 9.01 16.29 17.08
C GLU A 9 8.57 15.66 18.40
N ALA A 10 7.26 15.49 18.59
CA ALA A 10 6.71 15.03 19.86
C ALA A 10 5.43 14.23 19.67
N TRP A 11 5.24 13.22 20.52
CA TRP A 11 3.95 12.57 20.70
C TRP A 11 3.02 13.49 21.49
N LEU A 12 1.82 13.74 20.96
CA LEU A 12 0.85 14.63 21.60
C LEU A 12 0.10 13.96 22.76
N GLY A 13 0.18 12.63 22.86
CA GLY A 13 -0.59 11.83 23.81
C GLY A 13 -1.67 11.01 23.13
N HIS A 14 -2.20 10.03 23.84
CA HIS A 14 -3.30 9.20 23.35
C HIS A 14 -4.63 9.95 23.48
N PRO A 15 -5.34 10.24 22.37
CA PRO A 15 -6.63 10.91 22.41
C PRO A 15 -7.77 9.93 22.71
N ILE A 16 -8.54 10.20 23.76
CA ILE A 16 -9.78 9.49 24.07
C ILE A 16 -10.95 10.41 23.76
N PHE A 17 -11.82 9.99 22.82
CA PHE A 17 -13.01 10.75 22.46
C PHE A 17 -14.18 10.29 23.33
N ARG A 18 -15.00 11.24 23.78
CA ARG A 18 -16.21 10.94 24.56
C ARG A 18 -17.38 11.78 24.07
N ASP A 19 -18.57 11.21 24.05
CA ASP A 19 -19.80 12.00 23.83
C ASP A 19 -20.31 12.65 25.12
N ARG A 20 -21.44 13.37 25.04
CA ARG A 20 -22.09 14.00 26.20
C ARG A 20 -22.53 13.01 27.28
N GLU A 21 -22.78 11.75 26.93
CA GLU A 21 -23.13 10.68 27.87
C GLU A 21 -21.88 10.07 28.53
N GLY A 22 -20.68 10.51 28.13
CA GLY A 22 -19.41 10.00 28.64
C GLY A 22 -18.99 8.67 28.00
N ARG A 23 -19.67 8.21 26.95
CA ARG A 23 -19.30 6.98 26.24
C ARG A 23 -18.01 7.22 25.47
N GLU A 24 -17.07 6.30 25.61
CA GLU A 24 -15.84 6.32 24.85
C GLU A 24 -16.10 5.96 23.38
N LEU A 25 -15.52 6.78 22.50
CA LEU A 25 -15.63 6.65 21.06
C LEU A 25 -14.25 6.43 20.44
N SER A 26 -14.19 5.55 19.46
CA SER A 26 -12.99 5.27 18.68
C SER A 26 -13.14 5.81 17.25
N VAL A 27 -12.08 6.44 16.74
CA VAL A 27 -12.05 6.91 15.35
C VAL A 27 -11.73 5.74 14.42
N ARG A 28 -12.56 5.51 13.40
CA ARG A 28 -12.27 4.48 12.39
C ARG A 28 -10.99 4.83 11.63
N ARG A 29 -9.97 3.97 11.72
CA ARG A 29 -8.68 4.17 11.04
C ARG A 29 -8.81 4.09 9.52
N MET A 30 -8.01 4.88 8.81
CA MET A 30 -7.85 4.82 7.35
C MET A 30 -7.11 3.54 6.94
N PRO A 31 -7.71 2.67 6.12
CA PRO A 31 -6.99 1.55 5.51
C PRO A 31 -5.99 2.05 4.45
N ALA A 32 -4.89 1.32 4.27
CA ALA A 32 -3.78 1.73 3.38
C ALA A 32 -4.16 1.89 1.89
N PHE A 33 -5.31 1.36 1.45
CA PHE A 33 -5.78 1.49 0.07
C PHE A 33 -6.38 2.87 -0.24
N PHE A 34 -6.79 3.62 0.78
CA PHE A 34 -7.53 4.87 0.60
C PHE A 34 -6.61 6.09 0.67
N GLU A 35 -6.70 6.97 -0.34
CA GLU A 35 -6.04 8.29 -0.33
C GLU A 35 -6.78 9.30 0.57
N THR A 36 -8.11 9.17 0.64
CA THR A 36 -8.96 9.98 1.51
C THR A 36 -9.98 9.07 2.19
N PHE A 37 -10.36 9.40 3.43
CA PHE A 37 -11.25 8.55 4.22
C PHE A 37 -12.15 9.44 5.08
N PRO A 38 -13.44 9.10 5.30
CA PRO A 38 -14.33 9.88 6.15
C PRO A 38 -14.00 9.72 7.63
N VAL A 39 -14.26 10.76 8.42
CA VAL A 39 -14.10 10.71 9.88
C VAL A 39 -15.40 10.20 10.49
N ILE A 40 -15.32 9.00 11.05
CA ILE A 40 -16.44 8.30 11.70
C ILE A 40 -15.96 7.84 13.08
N LEU A 41 -16.77 8.11 14.09
CA LEU A 41 -16.54 7.71 15.47
C LEU A 41 -17.56 6.63 15.86
N VAL A 42 -17.06 5.51 16.37
CA VAL A 42 -17.87 4.36 16.77
C VAL A 42 -17.65 4.05 18.25
N ASP A 43 -18.69 3.55 18.92
CA ASP A 43 -18.54 3.01 20.27
C ASP A 43 -17.87 1.63 20.27
N LYS A 44 -17.72 1.04 21.45
CA LYS A 44 -17.15 -0.30 21.66
C LYS A 44 -17.89 -1.43 20.92
N ASP A 45 -19.16 -1.22 20.60
CA ASP A 45 -20.02 -2.21 19.93
C ASP A 45 -20.02 -2.00 18.40
N GLY A 46 -19.24 -1.03 17.90
CA GLY A 46 -19.13 -0.69 16.49
C GLY A 46 -20.27 0.19 15.96
N ILE A 47 -21.12 0.72 16.84
CA ILE A 47 -22.25 1.58 16.46
C ILE A 47 -21.72 3.00 16.23
N ILE A 48 -22.13 3.61 15.11
CA ILE A 48 -21.76 4.99 14.77
C ILE A 48 -22.42 5.94 15.76
N ARG A 49 -21.61 6.78 16.41
CA ARG A 49 -22.07 7.79 17.38
C ARG A 49 -21.78 9.21 16.95
N ALA A 50 -20.73 9.45 16.17
CA ALA A 50 -20.46 10.77 15.63
C ALA A 50 -19.72 10.70 14.28
N ASP A 51 -19.84 11.76 13.49
CA ASP A 51 -19.14 11.94 12.22
C ASP A 51 -18.79 13.41 11.93
N ILE A 52 -17.99 13.60 10.87
CA ILE A 52 -17.87 14.90 10.21
C ILE A 52 -18.68 14.83 8.92
N PRO A 53 -19.89 15.41 8.89
CA PRO A 53 -20.79 15.24 7.76
C PRO A 53 -20.27 16.02 6.54
N PHE A 54 -20.43 15.42 5.36
CA PHE A 54 -20.16 16.12 4.10
C PHE A 54 -21.27 17.15 3.79
N ARG A 55 -22.54 16.70 3.77
CA ARG A 55 -23.71 17.59 3.67
C ARG A 55 -24.27 17.87 5.06
N ARG A 56 -24.49 19.15 5.37
CA ARG A 56 -24.93 19.58 6.72
C ARG A 56 -26.44 19.63 6.92
N ALA A 57 -27.23 19.66 5.85
CA ALA A 57 -28.68 19.89 5.92
C ALA A 57 -29.44 18.87 6.77
N GLU A 58 -29.01 17.60 6.75
CA GLU A 58 -29.65 16.49 7.48
C GLU A 58 -28.69 15.80 8.44
N SER A 59 -27.64 16.50 8.90
CA SER A 59 -26.69 15.92 9.84
C SER A 59 -27.35 15.63 11.19
N LYS A 60 -27.19 14.40 11.67
CA LYS A 60 -27.65 13.92 12.99
C LYS A 60 -26.51 13.55 13.93
N TYR A 61 -25.33 13.27 13.37
CA TYR A 61 -24.17 12.74 14.09
C TYR A 61 -23.01 13.75 14.15
N SER A 62 -23.24 15.02 13.84
CA SER A 62 -22.16 16.01 13.89
C SER A 62 -21.57 16.12 15.30
N ILE A 63 -20.25 16.33 15.36
CA ILE A 63 -19.50 16.57 16.60
C ILE A 63 -20.17 17.64 17.49
N GLU A 64 -20.73 18.70 16.90
CA GLU A 64 -21.45 19.75 17.61
C GLU A 64 -22.75 19.26 18.27
N GLN A 65 -23.57 18.50 17.53
CA GLN A 65 -24.86 18.00 18.01
C GLN A 65 -24.68 16.94 19.10
N VAL A 66 -23.76 16.00 18.88
CA VAL A 66 -23.44 14.92 19.81
C VAL A 66 -22.66 15.46 21.01
N GLY A 67 -21.93 16.56 20.84
CA GLY A 67 -21.09 17.19 21.85
C GLY A 67 -19.88 16.35 22.24
N VAL A 68 -19.13 15.90 21.23
CA VAL A 68 -17.93 15.08 21.46
C VAL A 68 -16.81 15.96 22.04
N SER A 69 -16.16 15.48 23.09
CA SER A 69 -14.91 16.01 23.63
C SER A 69 -13.75 15.05 23.37
N VAL A 70 -12.52 15.56 23.48
CA VAL A 70 -11.30 14.75 23.44
C VAL A 70 -10.44 15.04 24.65
N ASP A 71 -10.03 13.97 25.34
CA ASP A 71 -9.12 13.97 26.48
C ASP A 71 -7.78 13.35 26.06
N PHE A 72 -6.66 13.96 26.45
CA PHE A 72 -5.32 13.45 26.13
C PHE A 72 -4.63 12.84 27.35
N TYR A 73 -4.05 11.66 27.16
CA TYR A 73 -3.28 10.94 28.18
C TYR A 73 -1.85 10.67 27.70
N GLY A 74 -0.87 11.10 28.49
CA GLY A 74 0.54 11.06 28.11
C GLY A 74 0.91 12.13 27.06
N GLY A 75 2.19 12.15 26.68
CA GLY A 75 2.71 13.08 25.68
C GLY A 75 2.59 14.56 26.07
N LYS A 76 2.68 15.44 25.06
CA LYS A 76 2.70 16.91 25.24
C LYS A 76 1.38 17.48 25.78
N LEU A 77 0.24 16.87 25.45
CA LEU A 77 -1.09 17.36 25.83
C LEU A 77 -1.68 16.61 27.04
N ASN A 78 -0.86 15.91 27.83
CA ASN A 78 -1.33 15.12 28.96
C ASN A 78 -2.25 15.92 29.90
N GLY A 79 -3.42 15.35 30.23
CA GLY A 79 -4.40 15.93 31.13
C GLY A 79 -5.22 17.08 30.52
N GLN A 80 -5.02 17.42 29.25
CA GLN A 80 -5.81 18.44 28.56
C GLN A 80 -7.08 17.85 27.97
N THR A 81 -8.17 18.60 28.12
CA THR A 81 -9.49 18.29 27.56
C THR A 81 -9.91 19.40 26.61
N PHE A 82 -10.32 19.03 25.40
CA PHE A 82 -10.88 19.96 24.41
C PHE A 82 -12.35 19.65 24.16
N LYS A 83 -13.18 20.70 24.18
CA LYS A 83 -14.64 20.60 23.96
C LYS A 83 -15.11 21.43 22.77
N ASP A 84 -14.26 22.28 22.22
CA ASP A 84 -14.59 23.09 21.06
C ASP A 84 -14.58 22.22 19.79
N ALA A 85 -15.69 22.28 19.05
CA ALA A 85 -15.88 21.40 17.89
C ALA A 85 -14.77 21.52 16.83
N PRO A 86 -14.21 22.71 16.50
CA PRO A 86 -13.12 22.81 15.54
C PRO A 86 -11.86 22.03 15.95
N THR A 87 -11.44 22.11 17.21
CA THR A 87 -10.26 21.40 17.72
C THR A 87 -10.52 19.90 17.84
N VAL A 88 -11.69 19.49 18.33
CA VAL A 88 -12.09 18.07 18.38
C VAL A 88 -12.06 17.46 16.96
N LYS A 89 -12.61 18.16 15.95
CA LYS A 89 -12.55 17.73 14.55
C LYS A 89 -11.13 17.63 14.01
N LYS A 90 -10.25 18.56 14.39
CA LYS A 90 -8.82 18.54 14.01
C LYS A 90 -8.14 17.28 14.54
N PHE A 91 -8.35 16.95 15.82
CA PHE A 91 -7.75 15.76 16.41
C PHE A 91 -8.40 14.47 15.91
N ALA A 92 -9.71 14.44 15.67
CA ALA A 92 -10.38 13.28 15.07
C ALA A 92 -9.84 12.97 13.66
N ARG A 93 -9.57 13.99 12.83
CA ARG A 93 -8.90 13.80 11.52
C ARG A 93 -7.50 13.20 11.67
N LYS A 94 -6.71 13.66 12.63
CA LYS A 94 -5.36 13.09 12.88
C LYS A 94 -5.43 11.67 13.43
N ALA A 95 -6.36 11.40 14.35
CA ALA A 95 -6.62 10.09 14.93
C ALA A 95 -7.23 9.11 13.91
N GLN A 96 -7.52 9.52 12.68
CA GLN A 96 -7.81 8.57 11.61
C GLN A 96 -6.56 7.82 11.14
N LEU A 97 -5.39 8.44 11.26
CA LEU A 97 -4.11 7.92 10.75
C LEU A 97 -3.35 7.07 11.76
N GLY A 98 -3.62 7.22 13.06
CA GLY A 98 -2.84 6.57 14.10
C GLY A 98 -2.74 7.39 15.37
N GLU A 99 -1.68 7.14 16.12
CA GLU A 99 -1.27 8.03 17.21
C GLU A 99 -0.97 9.43 16.68
N VAL A 100 -1.17 10.43 17.54
CA VAL A 100 -1.13 11.84 17.13
C VAL A 100 0.23 12.43 17.48
N PHE A 101 0.89 13.00 16.48
CA PHE A 101 2.20 13.65 16.62
C PHE A 101 2.17 15.12 16.20
N GLU A 102 3.14 15.86 16.73
CA GLU A 102 3.58 17.15 16.26
C GLU A 102 4.71 16.97 15.26
N PHE A 103 4.68 17.75 14.18
CA PHE A 103 5.64 17.67 13.10
C PHE A 103 6.12 19.06 12.74
N ASP A 104 7.44 19.22 12.59
CA ASP A 104 8.02 20.38 11.95
C ASP A 104 7.98 20.20 10.43
N ARG A 105 7.25 21.09 9.77
CA ARG A 105 7.12 21.16 8.32
C ARG A 105 7.92 22.30 7.70
N THR A 106 8.50 23.19 8.52
CA THR A 106 9.20 24.39 8.07
C THR A 106 10.63 24.08 7.64
N SER A 107 11.38 23.30 8.43
CA SER A 107 12.79 23.01 8.15
C SER A 107 13.04 22.36 6.77
N LEU A 108 12.10 21.55 6.31
CA LEU A 108 12.22 20.84 5.03
C LEU A 108 11.21 21.32 3.99
N GLU A 109 10.41 22.35 4.25
CA GLU A 109 9.28 22.77 3.40
C GLU A 109 8.40 21.57 3.01
N SER A 110 7.90 20.86 4.02
CA SER A 110 7.19 19.59 3.82
C SER A 110 5.77 19.79 3.27
N ASP A 111 5.44 19.08 2.19
CA ASP A 111 4.26 19.32 1.36
C ASP A 111 2.94 18.76 1.94
N GLY A 112 3.02 17.86 2.91
CA GLY A 112 1.88 17.22 3.57
C GLY A 112 1.38 15.95 2.87
N VAL A 113 2.13 15.43 1.89
CA VAL A 113 1.77 14.22 1.14
C VAL A 113 2.65 13.05 1.56
N PHE A 114 2.04 11.90 1.88
CA PHE A 114 2.79 10.73 2.33
C PHE A 114 3.78 10.22 1.29
N ARG A 115 4.91 9.67 1.78
CA ARG A 115 5.95 9.05 0.96
C ARG A 115 6.24 7.65 1.48
N SER A 116 6.60 6.74 0.58
CA SER A 116 7.04 5.40 0.96
C SER A 116 8.39 5.42 1.70
N SER A 117 8.68 4.34 2.41
CA SER A 117 9.94 4.14 3.15
C SER A 117 11.00 3.43 2.28
N PRO A 118 12.26 3.37 2.73
CA PRO A 118 13.28 2.57 2.06
C PRO A 118 12.87 1.10 1.88
N ARG A 119 12.04 0.54 2.77
CA ARG A 119 11.47 -0.82 2.60
C ARG A 119 10.64 -0.92 1.33
N GLY A 120 9.78 0.07 1.05
CA GLY A 120 8.97 0.10 -0.17
C GLY A 120 9.82 0.29 -1.42
N TRP A 121 10.77 1.23 -1.39
CA TRP A 121 11.71 1.46 -2.50
C TRP A 121 12.57 0.23 -2.81
N TYR A 122 13.11 -0.41 -1.78
CA TYR A 122 13.89 -1.65 -1.91
C TYR A 122 13.05 -2.75 -2.55
N THR A 123 11.84 -2.99 -2.03
CA THR A 123 10.94 -4.03 -2.52
C THR A 123 10.59 -3.79 -3.99
N PHE A 124 10.23 -2.55 -4.35
CA PHE A 124 9.92 -2.19 -5.73
C PHE A 124 11.11 -2.42 -6.66
N GLY A 125 12.30 -1.93 -6.30
CA GLY A 125 13.50 -2.10 -7.13
C GLY A 125 13.83 -3.57 -7.35
N HIS A 126 13.87 -4.38 -6.29
CA HIS A 126 14.27 -5.78 -6.37
C HIS A 126 13.24 -6.64 -7.10
N ALA A 127 11.94 -6.38 -6.92
CA ALA A 127 10.90 -7.10 -7.65
C ALA A 127 11.04 -6.89 -9.17
N ASN A 128 11.28 -5.64 -9.61
CA ASN A 128 11.49 -5.33 -11.02
C ASN A 128 12.79 -5.92 -11.56
N PHE A 129 13.91 -5.77 -10.84
CA PHE A 129 15.19 -6.32 -11.31
C PHE A 129 15.20 -7.85 -11.35
N ALA A 130 14.55 -8.52 -10.40
CA ALA A 130 14.40 -9.98 -10.44
C ALA A 130 13.67 -10.43 -11.71
N LEU A 131 12.60 -9.73 -12.10
CA LEU A 131 11.86 -10.00 -13.34
C LEU A 131 12.73 -9.78 -14.58
N LEU A 132 13.49 -8.69 -14.64
CA LEU A 132 14.41 -8.41 -15.74
C LEU A 132 15.53 -9.47 -15.84
N PHE A 133 16.08 -9.89 -14.71
CA PHE A 133 17.13 -10.91 -14.66
C PHE A 133 16.61 -12.29 -15.02
N PHE A 134 15.34 -12.59 -14.70
CA PHE A 134 14.70 -13.81 -15.18
C PHE A 134 14.66 -13.84 -16.73
N PHE A 135 14.29 -12.73 -17.37
CA PHE A 135 14.34 -12.66 -18.84
C PHE A 135 15.76 -12.79 -19.38
N GLY A 136 16.74 -12.10 -18.77
CA GLY A 136 18.15 -12.23 -19.12
C GLY A 136 18.66 -13.68 -19.00
N HIS A 137 18.25 -14.39 -17.96
CA HIS A 137 18.58 -15.80 -17.75
C HIS A 137 18.03 -16.67 -18.88
N LEU A 138 16.75 -16.52 -19.25
CA LEU A 138 16.14 -17.27 -20.35
C LEU A 138 16.84 -16.97 -21.69
N TRP A 139 17.09 -15.70 -21.97
CA TRP A 139 17.78 -15.25 -23.18
C TRP A 139 19.19 -15.85 -23.29
N HIS A 140 20.01 -15.70 -22.25
CA HIS A 140 21.39 -16.19 -22.26
C HIS A 140 21.46 -17.72 -22.20
N GLY A 141 20.54 -18.37 -21.48
CA GLY A 141 20.39 -19.82 -21.49
C GLY A 141 20.10 -20.35 -22.89
N GLY A 142 19.12 -19.77 -23.58
CA GLY A 142 18.79 -20.11 -24.96
C GLY A 142 19.98 -19.89 -25.91
N ARG A 143 20.64 -18.73 -25.83
CA ARG A 143 21.84 -18.44 -26.64
C ARG A 143 23.00 -19.42 -26.40
N THR A 144 23.12 -19.92 -25.17
CA THR A 144 24.19 -20.87 -24.82
C THR A 144 23.89 -22.27 -25.38
N ILE A 145 22.65 -22.74 -25.25
CA ILE A 145 22.23 -24.08 -25.70
C ILE A 145 22.12 -24.15 -27.23
N PHE A 146 21.52 -23.15 -27.86
CA PHE A 146 21.24 -23.09 -29.31
C PHE A 146 22.24 -22.22 -30.05
N ARG A 147 23.53 -22.29 -29.66
CA ARG A 147 24.58 -21.44 -30.23
C ARG A 147 24.84 -21.76 -31.70
N ASP A 148 24.75 -23.03 -32.07
CA ASP A 148 24.94 -23.57 -33.42
C ASP A 148 23.94 -22.99 -34.44
N VAL A 149 22.70 -22.77 -34.02
CA VAL A 149 21.62 -22.22 -34.88
C VAL A 149 21.36 -20.72 -34.65
N PHE A 150 22.20 -20.03 -33.86
CA PHE A 150 21.95 -18.64 -33.47
C PHE A 150 21.89 -17.66 -34.67
N THR A 151 22.64 -17.95 -35.74
CA THR A 151 22.66 -17.14 -36.98
C THR A 151 21.71 -17.65 -38.06
N GLY A 152 20.83 -18.60 -37.74
CA GLY A 152 19.92 -19.25 -38.68
C GLY A 152 20.15 -20.76 -38.78
N ILE A 153 19.18 -21.45 -39.37
CA ILE A 153 19.23 -22.90 -39.60
C ILE A 153 19.83 -23.22 -40.98
N GLY A 154 20.50 -24.36 -41.10
CA GLY A 154 20.98 -24.88 -42.38
C GLY A 154 19.87 -25.49 -43.24
N ALA A 155 20.15 -25.69 -44.53
CA ALA A 155 19.19 -26.24 -45.49
C ALA A 155 18.83 -27.71 -45.23
N GLU A 156 19.65 -28.43 -44.46
CA GLU A 156 19.51 -29.84 -44.08
C GLU A 156 18.43 -30.14 -43.02
N VAL A 157 17.72 -29.11 -42.56
CA VAL A 157 16.62 -29.25 -41.58
C VAL A 157 15.34 -29.79 -42.21
N THR A 158 15.15 -29.58 -43.52
CA THR A 158 13.90 -29.91 -44.24
C THR A 158 13.53 -31.40 -44.16
N GLU A 159 14.48 -32.32 -44.33
CA GLU A 159 14.20 -33.77 -44.23
C GLU A 159 13.98 -34.25 -42.79
N GLN A 160 14.52 -33.55 -41.79
CA GLN A 160 14.49 -34.00 -40.38
C GLN A 160 13.18 -33.66 -39.66
N VAL A 161 12.36 -32.78 -40.22
CA VAL A 161 11.09 -32.32 -39.62
C VAL A 161 9.86 -33.00 -40.21
N GLU A 162 10.03 -33.85 -41.23
CA GLU A 162 8.93 -34.58 -41.83
C GLU A 162 8.32 -35.60 -40.86
N PHE A 163 6.99 -35.59 -40.78
CA PHE A 163 6.26 -36.44 -39.84
C PHE A 163 6.45 -37.92 -40.15
N GLY A 164 6.88 -38.68 -39.14
CA GLY A 164 6.89 -40.13 -39.19
C GLY A 164 8.04 -40.76 -39.97
N VAL A 165 9.01 -39.99 -40.48
CA VAL A 165 10.19 -40.48 -41.21
C VAL A 165 11.20 -41.19 -40.29
N PHE A 166 11.37 -40.70 -39.07
CA PHE A 166 12.29 -41.25 -38.07
C PHE A 166 11.53 -41.87 -36.89
N GLN A 167 12.12 -42.88 -36.25
CA GLN A 167 11.59 -43.44 -35.00
C GLN A 167 11.88 -42.53 -33.80
N LYS A 168 12.97 -41.74 -33.85
CA LYS A 168 13.36 -40.77 -32.82
C LYS A 168 13.65 -39.40 -33.46
N LEU A 169 13.06 -38.33 -32.93
CA LEU A 169 13.25 -36.97 -33.44
C LEU A 169 14.71 -36.52 -33.25
N GLY A 170 15.27 -35.88 -34.28
CA GLY A 170 16.64 -35.36 -34.26
C GLY A 170 17.75 -36.41 -34.39
N ASP A 171 17.43 -37.68 -34.65
CA ASP A 171 18.41 -38.77 -34.77
C ASP A 171 18.33 -39.47 -36.14
N LYS A 172 19.27 -39.09 -37.02
CA LYS A 172 19.35 -39.60 -38.41
C LYS A 172 19.56 -41.11 -38.49
N SER A 173 20.09 -41.75 -37.45
CA SER A 173 20.34 -43.21 -37.44
C SER A 173 19.05 -44.03 -37.32
N THR A 174 17.93 -43.39 -36.96
CA THR A 174 16.66 -44.05 -36.67
C THR A 174 15.61 -43.93 -37.79
N LYS A 175 16.06 -43.70 -39.03
CA LYS A 175 15.16 -43.62 -40.19
C LYS A 175 14.37 -44.92 -40.32
N LYS A 176 13.03 -44.83 -40.44
CA LYS A 176 12.22 -46.03 -40.65
C LYS A 176 12.61 -46.66 -41.97
N GLN A 177 13.03 -47.93 -41.93
CA GLN A 177 13.01 -48.76 -43.13
C GLN A 177 11.53 -48.96 -43.47
N GLY A 178 11.14 -48.64 -44.71
CA GLY A 178 9.75 -48.73 -45.15
C GLY A 178 9.19 -50.12 -44.82
N ALA A 179 7.93 -50.17 -44.38
CA ALA A 179 7.19 -51.41 -44.50
C ALA A 179 7.17 -51.77 -45.99
N VAL A 180 7.65 -52.97 -46.32
CA VAL A 180 7.39 -53.60 -47.62
C VAL A 180 5.89 -53.73 -47.81
#